data_AF-A0A2V7MUE1-F1
#
_entry.id   AF-A0A2V7MUE1-F1
#
_cell.length_a   1.000
_cell.length_b   1.000
_cell.length_c   1.000
_cell.angle_alpha   90.00
_cell.angle_beta   90.00
_cell.angle_gamma   90.00
#
_symmetry.space_group_name_H-M   'P 1'
#
loop_
_entity.id
_entity.type
_entity.pdbx_description
1 polymer ?
#
loop_
_entity_poly.entity_id
_entity_poly.type
_entity_poly.pdbx_seq_one_letter_code
_entity_poly.pdbx_strand_id
1 'polypeptide(L)'
;MAGVQRAEGQLAVDQVELFLDPHAPGRRVQSFSVSNESDQVVEATLYLNDWDRDENGENRFSESGRLPQSCGRYLRVFPLSLRLPPHTQQAVRVSLEGDGADSFDKTCWSVVFVESTAQRQARGRAIAYVTRLGVKLYVVPPNLPKEGEVESVAIRDSIGRRLILNFRNTGDVPLWPHGSVEFRRLDASVAETVPIEEFPVLPGSLRRLTLPLPALPRGRYIALALIDYGGSDVAGGQVQLEVP
;
A
#
# COMPACT_ATOMS: atom_id res chain seq x y z
N MET A 1 3.93 6.04 -41.79
CA MET A 1 3.40 6.53 -40.49
C MET A 1 3.93 5.60 -39.42
N ALA A 2 4.86 6.07 -38.58
CA ALA A 2 5.37 5.29 -37.47
C ALA A 2 4.29 5.29 -36.38
N GLY A 3 3.66 4.14 -36.16
CA GLY A 3 2.76 3.96 -35.03
C GLY A 3 3.55 4.16 -33.74
N VAL A 4 3.07 5.07 -32.90
CA VAL A 4 3.54 5.17 -31.52
C VAL A 4 3.10 3.88 -30.85
N GLN A 5 4.00 2.91 -30.76
CA GLN A 5 3.78 1.69 -29.99
C GLN A 5 3.83 2.13 -28.52
N ARG A 6 2.64 2.32 -27.93
CA ARG A 6 2.52 2.51 -26.50
C ARG A 6 3.08 1.25 -25.86
N ALA A 7 4.07 1.39 -24.99
CA ALA A 7 4.48 0.31 -24.12
C ALA A 7 3.36 0.10 -23.09
N GLU A 8 2.31 -0.60 -23.51
CA GLU A 8 1.35 -1.21 -22.59
C GLU A 8 2.12 -2.27 -21.79
N GLY A 9 1.84 -2.37 -20.48
CA GLY A 9 2.56 -3.28 -19.60
C GLY A 9 2.46 -4.71 -20.14
N GLN A 10 3.59 -5.40 -20.31
CA GLN A 10 3.55 -6.76 -20.87
C GLN A 10 2.87 -7.75 -19.93
N LEU A 11 2.91 -7.47 -18.62
CA LEU A 11 2.29 -8.27 -17.59
C LEU A 11 1.31 -7.42 -16.78
N ALA A 12 0.24 -8.03 -16.31
CA ALA A 12 -0.63 -7.49 -15.28
C ALA A 12 -0.96 -8.56 -14.22
N VAL A 13 -1.44 -8.10 -13.07
CA VAL A 13 -1.96 -8.94 -11.98
C VAL A 13 -3.37 -8.50 -11.64
N ASP A 14 -4.25 -9.46 -11.34
CA ASP A 14 -5.65 -9.18 -11.00
C ASP A 14 -5.86 -8.74 -9.54
N GLN A 15 -4.87 -8.97 -8.69
CA GLN A 15 -4.84 -8.60 -7.28
C GLN A 15 -3.50 -7.94 -6.96
N VAL A 16 -3.56 -6.83 -6.22
CA VAL A 16 -2.37 -6.13 -5.72
C VAL A 16 -2.09 -6.43 -4.25
N GLU A 17 -3.08 -6.97 -3.54
CA GLU A 17 -3.00 -7.35 -2.13
C GLU A 17 -3.77 -8.65 -1.89
N LEU A 18 -3.21 -9.55 -1.06
CA LEU A 18 -3.85 -10.78 -0.63
C LEU A 18 -3.80 -10.88 0.90
N PHE A 19 -4.90 -11.36 1.46
CA PHE A 19 -5.07 -11.55 2.91
C PHE A 19 -5.27 -13.02 3.22
N LEU A 20 -4.36 -13.57 4.03
CA LEU A 20 -4.43 -14.92 4.54
C LEU A 20 -4.84 -14.87 6.01
N ASP A 21 -5.68 -15.83 6.41
CA ASP A 21 -6.12 -15.99 7.80
C ASP A 21 -5.50 -17.29 8.35
N PRO A 22 -4.60 -17.20 9.35
CA PRO A 22 -3.92 -18.36 9.90
C PRO A 22 -4.84 -19.29 10.69
N HIS A 23 -6.01 -18.84 11.17
CA HIS A 23 -6.93 -19.65 11.98
C HIS A 23 -8.11 -20.20 11.17
N ALA A 24 -8.26 -19.80 9.91
CA ALA A 24 -9.28 -20.32 9.00
C ALA A 24 -8.65 -21.18 7.89
N PRO A 25 -8.73 -22.53 7.95
CA PRO A 25 -8.06 -23.42 7.00
C PRO A 25 -8.33 -23.10 5.51
N GLY A 26 -9.56 -22.73 5.16
CA GLY A 26 -9.93 -22.36 3.79
C GLY A 26 -9.37 -21.01 3.32
N ARG A 27 -8.81 -20.20 4.21
CA ARG A 27 -8.22 -18.89 3.93
C ARG A 27 -6.70 -18.85 4.11
N ARG A 28 -6.08 -19.98 4.43
CA ARG A 28 -4.62 -20.17 4.41
C ARG A 28 -4.06 -20.31 3.00
N VAL A 29 -4.92 -20.37 2.00
CA VAL A 29 -4.55 -20.46 0.59
C VAL A 29 -5.28 -19.35 -0.15
N GLN A 30 -4.53 -18.55 -0.88
CA GLN A 30 -5.04 -17.53 -1.77
C GLN A 30 -4.41 -17.70 -3.16
N SER A 31 -4.98 -17.03 -4.15
CA SER A 31 -4.41 -16.99 -5.49
C SER A 31 -4.63 -15.64 -6.15
N PHE A 32 -3.71 -15.28 -7.03
CA PHE A 32 -3.84 -14.17 -7.96
C PHE A 32 -3.48 -14.67 -9.36
N SER A 33 -4.00 -14.04 -10.39
CA SER A 33 -3.68 -14.33 -11.78
C SER A 33 -2.61 -13.37 -12.28
N VAL A 34 -1.65 -13.91 -13.04
CA VAL A 34 -0.74 -13.12 -13.86
C VAL A 34 -1.19 -13.23 -15.31
N SER A 35 -1.49 -12.11 -15.95
CA SER A 35 -1.84 -12.05 -17.38
C SER A 35 -0.70 -11.49 -18.20
N ASN A 36 -0.57 -12.00 -19.43
CA ASN A 36 0.26 -11.42 -20.47
C ASN A 36 -0.63 -10.63 -21.42
N GLU A 37 -0.48 -9.30 -21.44
CA GLU A 37 -1.29 -8.39 -22.28
C GLU A 37 -0.63 -8.11 -23.64
N SER A 38 0.52 -8.73 -23.92
CA SER A 38 1.29 -8.51 -25.14
C SER A 38 1.04 -9.57 -26.22
N ASP A 39 1.46 -9.27 -27.44
CA ASP A 39 1.43 -10.19 -28.59
C ASP A 39 2.61 -11.19 -28.62
N GLN A 40 3.46 -11.21 -27.59
CA GLN A 40 4.64 -12.08 -27.52
C GLN A 40 4.55 -13.02 -26.33
N VAL A 41 5.30 -14.13 -26.36
CA VAL A 41 5.43 -15.00 -25.17
C VAL A 41 6.23 -14.24 -24.12
N VAL A 42 5.73 -14.16 -22.88
CA VAL A 42 6.43 -13.57 -21.75
C VAL A 42 6.83 -14.65 -20.75
N GLU A 43 8.07 -14.61 -20.31
CA GLU A 43 8.57 -15.44 -19.20
C GLU A 43 8.72 -14.57 -17.96
N ALA A 44 8.32 -15.11 -16.81
CA ALA A 44 8.41 -14.41 -15.54
C ALA A 44 8.88 -15.34 -14.42
N THR A 45 9.63 -14.79 -13.48
CA THR A 45 10.05 -15.45 -12.24
C THR A 45 9.29 -14.83 -11.06
N LEU A 46 8.93 -15.67 -10.10
CA LEU A 46 8.27 -15.26 -8.87
C LEU A 46 9.16 -15.50 -7.67
N TYR A 47 9.23 -14.53 -6.77
CA TYR A 47 10.02 -14.61 -5.55
C TYR A 47 9.44 -13.74 -4.45
N LEU A 48 9.68 -14.15 -3.20
CA LEU A 48 9.25 -13.42 -2.01
C LEU A 48 10.33 -12.44 -1.57
N ASN A 49 9.89 -11.24 -1.20
CA ASN A 49 10.68 -10.23 -0.50
C ASN A 49 9.92 -9.74 0.73
N ASP A 50 10.66 -9.10 1.63
CA ASP A 50 10.07 -8.26 2.65
C ASP A 50 9.87 -6.85 2.12
N TRP A 51 8.96 -6.12 2.77
CA TRP A 51 8.76 -4.72 2.48
C TRP A 51 8.29 -3.95 3.71
N ASP A 52 8.61 -2.67 3.75
CA ASP A 52 7.99 -1.70 4.63
C ASP A 52 7.67 -0.41 3.85
N ARG A 53 7.14 0.59 4.55
CA ARG A 53 7.04 1.95 4.03
C ARG A 53 7.76 2.90 4.95
N ASP A 54 8.35 3.93 4.35
CA ASP A 54 8.80 5.09 5.11
C ASP A 54 7.59 5.96 5.53
N GLU A 55 7.85 7.00 6.31
CA GLU A 55 6.81 7.92 6.79
C GLU A 55 6.11 8.69 5.64
N ASN A 56 6.78 8.83 4.49
CA ASN A 56 6.26 9.49 3.29
C ASN A 56 5.48 8.54 2.38
N GLY A 57 5.36 7.26 2.74
CA GLY A 57 4.59 6.24 2.04
C GLY A 57 5.35 5.54 0.93
N GLU A 58 6.66 5.80 0.79
CA GLU A 58 7.51 5.12 -0.18
C GLU A 58 7.77 3.68 0.27
N ASN A 59 7.53 2.71 -0.61
CA ASN A 59 7.82 1.31 -0.29
C ASN A 59 9.33 1.07 -0.35
N ARG A 60 9.87 0.36 0.63
CA ARG A 60 11.24 -0.17 0.60
C ARG A 60 11.18 -1.68 0.62
N PHE A 61 12.04 -2.30 -0.17
CA PHE A 61 12.05 -3.75 -0.35
C PHE A 61 13.39 -4.32 0.10
N SER A 62 13.34 -5.47 0.76
CA SER A 62 14.51 -6.21 1.20
C SER A 62 14.34 -7.69 0.90
N GLU A 63 15.43 -8.45 0.98
CA GLU A 63 15.36 -9.91 0.91
C GLU A 63 14.38 -10.45 1.96
N SER A 64 13.71 -11.55 1.64
CA SER A 64 12.79 -12.23 2.56
C SER A 64 13.50 -12.66 3.85
N GLY A 65 12.89 -12.38 5.01
CA GLY A 65 13.39 -12.73 6.34
C GLY A 65 14.32 -11.68 6.97
N ARG A 66 14.44 -10.49 6.37
CA ARG A 66 15.26 -9.39 6.88
C ARG A 66 14.52 -8.48 7.85
N LEU A 67 13.21 -8.33 7.68
CA LEU A 67 12.39 -7.51 8.57
C LEU A 67 11.80 -8.36 9.72
N PRO A 68 11.66 -7.80 10.94
CA PRO A 68 11.06 -8.52 12.06
C PRO A 68 9.65 -9.06 11.78
N GLN A 69 8.90 -8.40 10.90
CA GLN A 69 7.51 -8.70 10.54
C GLN A 69 7.41 -9.53 9.26
N SER A 70 8.52 -10.13 8.81
CA SER A 70 8.56 -11.00 7.63
C SER A 70 7.64 -12.21 7.80
N CYS A 71 6.72 -12.41 6.86
CA CYS A 71 6.00 -13.68 6.72
C CYS A 71 6.78 -14.73 5.93
N GLY A 72 7.90 -14.39 5.29
CA GLY A 72 8.44 -15.16 4.17
C GLY A 72 8.74 -16.62 4.48
N ARG A 73 9.16 -16.94 5.72
CA ARG A 73 9.41 -18.33 6.14
C ARG A 73 8.17 -19.23 6.09
N TYR A 74 6.98 -18.64 6.24
CA TYR A 74 5.69 -19.34 6.30
C TYR A 74 4.93 -19.32 4.98
N LEU A 75 5.39 -18.55 4.00
CA LEU A 75 4.69 -18.42 2.73
C LEU A 75 5.30 -19.37 1.70
N ARG A 76 4.44 -19.99 0.89
CA ARG A 76 4.82 -20.78 -0.28
C ARG A 76 4.10 -20.20 -1.49
N VAL A 77 4.87 -19.94 -2.54
CA VAL A 77 4.39 -19.43 -3.82
C VAL A 77 4.57 -20.51 -4.86
N PHE A 78 3.53 -20.81 -5.63
CA PHE A 78 3.60 -21.79 -6.71
C PHE A 78 2.71 -21.39 -7.90
N PRO A 79 3.20 -21.51 -9.15
CA PRO A 79 4.58 -21.85 -9.52
C PRO A 79 5.54 -20.65 -9.34
N LEU A 80 6.86 -20.93 -9.32
CA LEU A 80 7.90 -19.89 -9.21
C LEU A 80 8.39 -19.37 -10.57
N SER A 81 7.93 -19.97 -11.65
CA SER A 81 8.18 -19.50 -13.02
C SER A 81 6.93 -19.65 -13.86
N LEU A 82 6.74 -18.70 -14.77
CA LEU A 82 5.64 -18.66 -15.71
C LEU A 82 6.21 -18.49 -17.11
N ARG A 83 5.54 -19.13 -18.08
CA ARG A 83 5.73 -18.90 -19.50
C ARG A 83 4.36 -18.70 -20.12
N LEU A 84 3.99 -17.46 -20.34
CA LEU A 84 2.66 -17.04 -20.74
C LEU A 84 2.65 -16.76 -22.25
N PRO A 85 1.94 -17.55 -23.07
CA PRO A 85 1.64 -17.16 -24.44
C PRO A 85 0.91 -15.80 -24.52
N PRO A 86 0.86 -15.18 -25.72
CA PRO A 86 0.13 -13.94 -25.93
C PRO A 86 -1.31 -14.02 -25.43
N HIS A 87 -1.77 -12.99 -24.71
CA HIS A 87 -3.15 -12.86 -24.24
C HIS A 87 -3.65 -14.01 -23.36
N THR A 88 -2.74 -14.66 -22.63
CA THR A 88 -3.08 -15.73 -21.68
C THR A 88 -2.84 -15.29 -20.24
N GLN A 89 -3.44 -16.01 -19.30
CA GLN A 89 -3.20 -15.82 -17.88
C GLN A 89 -2.93 -17.15 -17.18
N GLN A 90 -2.21 -17.10 -16.07
CA GLN A 90 -1.99 -18.24 -15.20
C GLN A 90 -2.16 -17.85 -13.74
N ALA A 91 -2.85 -18.69 -12.99
CA ALA A 91 -3.01 -18.51 -11.55
C ALA A 91 -1.71 -18.87 -10.81
N VAL A 92 -1.38 -18.04 -9.83
CA VAL A 92 -0.31 -18.23 -8.86
C VAL A 92 -0.95 -18.42 -7.50
N ARG A 93 -0.64 -19.55 -6.86
CA ARG A 93 -1.10 -19.89 -5.52
C ARG A 93 -0.11 -19.38 -4.49
N VAL A 94 -0.64 -18.77 -3.44
CA VAL A 94 0.09 -18.42 -2.22
C VAL A 94 -0.54 -19.19 -1.07
N SER A 95 0.25 -20.01 -0.38
CA SER A 95 -0.19 -20.76 0.79
C SER A 95 0.62 -20.41 2.03
N LEU A 96 -0.07 -20.39 3.16
CA LEU A 96 0.51 -20.32 4.49
C LEU A 96 0.80 -21.75 4.96
N GLU A 97 2.08 -22.08 5.06
CA GLU A 97 2.60 -23.41 5.39
C GLU A 97 3.79 -23.30 6.35
N GLY A 98 3.91 -24.25 7.30
CA GLY A 98 5.05 -24.34 8.21
C GLY A 98 4.64 -24.48 9.67
N ASP A 99 5.55 -24.99 10.49
CA ASP A 99 5.31 -25.20 11.92
C ASP A 99 5.03 -23.87 12.62
N GLY A 100 3.94 -23.80 13.39
CA GLY A 100 3.51 -22.58 14.07
C GLY A 100 2.76 -21.57 13.18
N ALA A 101 2.40 -21.94 11.94
CA ALA A 101 1.54 -21.11 11.09
C ALA A 101 0.12 -20.90 11.65
N ASP A 102 -0.27 -21.69 12.64
CA ASP A 102 -1.58 -21.67 13.29
C ASP A 102 -1.56 -20.89 14.61
N SER A 103 -0.39 -20.42 15.03
CA SER A 103 -0.16 -19.77 16.31
C SER A 103 0.22 -18.29 16.16
N PHE A 104 -0.10 -17.66 15.02
CA PHE A 104 0.13 -16.23 14.86
C PHE A 104 -0.80 -15.45 15.77
N ASP A 105 -0.21 -14.67 16.66
CA ASP A 105 -0.88 -13.71 17.53
C ASP A 105 -0.72 -12.27 17.03
N LYS A 106 0.08 -12.06 15.97
CA LYS A 106 0.31 -10.75 15.34
C LYS A 106 0.31 -10.87 13.82
N THR A 107 -0.01 -9.76 13.16
CA THR A 107 0.11 -9.68 11.69
C THR A 107 1.58 -9.73 11.27
N CYS A 108 1.87 -10.51 10.24
CA CYS A 108 3.10 -10.39 9.46
C CYS A 108 2.77 -10.03 8.01
N TRP A 109 3.77 -9.61 7.24
CA TRP A 109 3.61 -9.39 5.81
C TRP A 109 4.86 -9.68 4.99
N SER A 110 4.64 -9.90 3.69
CA SER A 110 5.68 -10.01 2.66
C SER A 110 5.12 -9.47 1.34
N VAL A 111 5.93 -9.48 0.28
CA VAL A 111 5.49 -9.20 -1.08
C VAL A 111 5.98 -10.33 -1.98
N VAL A 112 5.12 -10.82 -2.87
CA VAL A 112 5.56 -11.65 -3.99
C VAL A 112 5.77 -10.74 -5.20
N PHE A 113 6.96 -10.80 -5.77
CA PHE A 113 7.25 -10.14 -7.02
C PHE A 113 7.04 -11.08 -8.19
N VAL A 114 6.44 -10.57 -9.26
CA VAL A 114 6.42 -11.16 -10.59
C VAL A 114 7.33 -10.33 -11.46
N GLU A 115 8.45 -10.90 -11.87
CA GLU A 115 9.47 -10.20 -12.65
C GLU A 115 9.65 -10.84 -14.02
N SER A 116 9.41 -10.07 -15.08
CA SER A 116 9.58 -10.54 -16.45
C SER A 116 11.06 -10.69 -16.79
N THR A 117 11.40 -11.68 -17.62
CA THR A 117 12.74 -11.73 -18.22
C THR A 117 12.89 -10.61 -19.25
N ALA A 118 14.11 -10.06 -19.36
CA ALA A 118 14.40 -8.98 -20.27
C ALA A 118 14.22 -9.44 -21.73
N GLN A 119 13.17 -8.98 -22.41
CA GLN A 119 12.96 -9.32 -23.81
C GLN A 119 13.72 -8.35 -24.72
N ARG A 120 14.61 -8.89 -25.58
CA ARG A 120 15.29 -8.10 -26.61
C ARG A 120 14.36 -7.92 -27.79
N GLN A 121 13.95 -6.68 -28.07
CA GLN A 121 13.24 -6.39 -29.31
C GLN A 121 14.17 -6.53 -30.52
N ALA A 122 13.76 -7.34 -31.49
CA ALA A 122 14.49 -7.60 -32.71
C ALA A 122 14.17 -6.53 -33.77
N ARG A 123 14.64 -5.28 -33.59
CA ARG A 123 14.95 -4.28 -34.64
C ARG A 123 15.31 -2.92 -34.04
N GLY A 124 16.48 -2.39 -34.38
CA GLY A 124 16.95 -1.07 -33.95
C GLY A 124 17.60 -1.07 -32.55
N ARG A 125 17.79 0.12 -31.96
CA ARG A 125 18.39 0.29 -30.62
C ARG A 125 17.56 -0.51 -29.62
N ALA A 126 18.04 -1.71 -29.26
CA ALA A 126 17.28 -2.66 -28.48
C ALA A 126 17.12 -2.16 -27.04
N ILE A 127 15.95 -1.61 -26.73
CA ILE A 127 15.56 -1.32 -25.35
C ILE A 127 15.00 -2.63 -24.80
N ALA A 128 15.63 -3.14 -23.74
CA ALA A 128 15.11 -4.28 -22.98
C ALA A 128 14.25 -3.74 -21.84
N TYR A 129 13.00 -4.18 -21.78
CA TYR A 129 12.09 -3.84 -20.69
C TYR A 129 12.02 -5.01 -19.71
N VAL A 130 12.11 -4.68 -18.42
CA VAL A 130 11.86 -5.62 -17.31
C VAL A 130 10.72 -5.03 -16.50
N THR A 131 9.62 -5.76 -16.42
CA THR A 131 8.47 -5.41 -15.60
C THR A 131 8.56 -6.19 -14.30
N ARG A 132 8.42 -5.49 -13.17
CA ARG A 132 8.41 -6.08 -11.84
C ARG A 132 7.15 -5.63 -11.10
N LEU A 133 6.17 -6.53 -10.97
CA LEU A 133 4.90 -6.29 -10.29
C LEU A 133 4.94 -6.89 -8.89
N GLY A 134 4.48 -6.17 -7.88
CA GLY A 134 4.43 -6.65 -6.50
C GLY A 134 3.00 -6.90 -6.04
N VAL A 135 2.73 -8.10 -5.52
CA VAL A 135 1.48 -8.43 -4.82
C VAL A 135 1.78 -8.55 -3.33
N LYS A 136 1.18 -7.67 -2.51
CA LYS A 136 1.41 -7.63 -1.07
C LYS A 136 0.64 -8.74 -0.40
N LEU A 137 1.29 -9.41 0.54
CA LEU A 137 0.76 -10.55 1.27
C LEU A 137 0.68 -10.18 2.74
N TYR A 138 -0.52 -10.25 3.31
CA TYR A 138 -0.74 -10.03 4.74
C TYR A 138 -1.27 -11.33 5.36
N VAL A 139 -0.64 -11.79 6.43
CA VAL A 139 -1.18 -12.88 7.27
C VAL A 139 -1.76 -12.21 8.50
N VAL A 140 -3.08 -12.16 8.59
CA VAL A 140 -3.80 -11.39 9.61
C VAL A 140 -4.60 -12.37 10.47
N PRO A 141 -4.16 -12.64 11.71
CA PRO A 141 -4.98 -13.36 12.69
C PRO A 141 -6.34 -12.68 12.91
N PRO A 142 -7.42 -13.45 13.11
CA PRO A 142 -8.72 -12.89 13.41
C PRO A 142 -8.73 -12.17 14.77
N ASN A 143 -9.66 -11.22 14.93
CA ASN A 143 -9.92 -10.49 16.18
C ASN A 143 -8.78 -9.60 16.69
N LEU A 144 -7.78 -9.29 15.86
CA LEU A 144 -6.80 -8.27 16.20
C LEU A 144 -7.44 -6.87 16.15
N PRO A 145 -7.14 -6.00 17.13
CA PRO A 145 -7.76 -4.68 17.22
C PRO A 145 -7.25 -3.75 16.12
N LYS A 146 -8.16 -2.93 15.58
CA LYS A 146 -7.85 -1.79 14.71
C LYS A 146 -7.70 -0.57 15.59
N GLU A 147 -6.48 -0.07 15.72
CA GLU A 147 -6.17 1.09 16.57
C GLU A 147 -5.27 2.06 15.81
N GLY A 148 -5.62 3.33 15.82
CA GLY A 148 -4.83 4.38 15.20
C GLY A 148 -5.08 5.72 15.86
N GLU A 149 -4.09 6.60 15.75
CA GLU A 149 -4.11 7.92 16.37
C GLU A 149 -3.54 8.99 15.44
N VAL A 150 -4.04 10.22 15.58
CA VAL A 150 -3.40 11.40 15.00
C VAL A 150 -2.39 11.92 16.03
N GLU A 151 -1.11 11.59 15.85
CA GLU A 151 -0.03 12.04 16.74
C GLU A 151 0.14 13.56 16.73
N SER A 152 -0.03 14.19 15.57
CA SER A 152 0.05 15.64 15.46
C SER A 152 -0.58 16.19 14.18
N VAL A 153 -1.06 17.44 14.30
CA VAL A 153 -1.45 18.30 13.18
C VAL A 153 -0.67 19.61 13.34
N ALA A 154 -0.02 20.06 12.28
CA ALA A 154 0.80 21.28 12.32
C ALA A 154 0.74 22.06 11.02
N ILE A 155 0.91 23.38 11.10
CA ILE A 155 1.16 24.23 9.94
C ILE A 155 2.67 24.40 9.76
N ARG A 156 3.15 24.35 8.52
CA ARG A 156 4.56 24.61 8.14
C ARG A 156 4.62 25.68 7.06
N ASP A 157 5.52 26.65 7.25
CA ASP A 157 5.65 27.86 6.43
C ASP A 157 6.88 27.87 5.51
N SER A 158 7.54 26.72 5.29
CA SER A 158 8.85 26.68 4.63
C SER A 158 8.81 27.01 3.13
N ILE A 159 7.90 26.42 2.35
CA ILE A 159 7.70 26.68 0.90
C ILE A 159 6.21 26.48 0.58
N GLY A 160 5.45 27.57 0.68
CA GLY A 160 4.00 27.53 0.71
C GLY A 160 3.49 27.00 2.05
N ARG A 161 2.39 27.58 2.54
CA ARG A 161 1.76 27.12 3.78
C ARG A 161 1.13 25.75 3.57
N ARG A 162 1.54 24.76 4.37
CA ARG A 162 1.03 23.39 4.29
C ARG A 162 0.62 22.89 5.66
N LEU A 163 -0.37 22.00 5.67
CA LEU A 163 -0.74 21.24 6.84
C LEU A 163 -0.01 19.90 6.81
N ILE A 164 0.69 19.59 7.90
CA ILE A 164 1.36 18.32 8.14
C ILE A 164 0.55 17.56 9.18
N LEU A 165 0.11 16.36 8.81
CA LEU A 165 -0.61 15.44 9.69
C LEU A 165 0.22 14.17 9.85
N ASN A 166 0.48 13.77 11.09
CA ASN A 166 1.14 12.51 11.42
C ASN A 166 0.11 11.56 12.02
N PHE A 167 -0.11 10.41 11.37
CA PHE A 167 -1.02 9.36 11.80
C PHE A 167 -0.24 8.08 12.10
N ARG A 168 -0.42 7.50 13.29
CA ARG A 168 0.20 6.23 13.67
C ARG A 168 -0.85 5.12 13.70
N ASN A 169 -0.49 3.98 13.13
CA ASN A 169 -1.18 2.72 13.40
C ASN A 169 -0.60 2.13 14.68
N THR A 170 -1.36 2.17 15.78
CA THR A 170 -0.95 1.66 17.10
C THR A 170 -1.38 0.21 17.31
N GLY A 171 -2.25 -0.32 16.44
CA GLY A 171 -2.75 -1.69 16.50
C GLY A 171 -1.89 -2.69 15.73
N ASP A 172 -2.42 -3.91 15.65
CA ASP A 172 -1.72 -5.09 15.10
C ASP A 172 -2.20 -5.50 13.70
N VAL A 173 -3.07 -4.72 13.04
CA VAL A 173 -3.55 -4.97 11.67
C VAL A 173 -3.22 -3.81 10.74
N PRO A 174 -2.99 -4.05 9.44
CA PRO A 174 -2.86 -2.96 8.47
C PRO A 174 -4.16 -2.16 8.42
N LEU A 175 -4.02 -0.84 8.29
CA LEU A 175 -5.13 0.09 8.20
C LEU A 175 -5.13 0.78 6.83
N TRP A 176 -6.32 1.11 6.34
CA TRP A 176 -6.55 1.99 5.20
C TRP A 176 -7.32 3.25 5.63
N PRO A 177 -6.69 4.13 6.45
CA PRO A 177 -7.35 5.34 6.88
C PRO A 177 -7.67 6.28 5.72
N HIS A 178 -8.77 7.01 5.88
CA HIS A 178 -9.21 8.12 5.03
C HIS A 178 -9.90 9.16 5.92
N GLY A 179 -10.26 10.32 5.38
CA GLY A 179 -10.98 11.30 6.20
C GLY A 179 -11.01 12.69 5.61
N SER A 180 -10.93 13.69 6.47
CA SER A 180 -10.91 15.09 6.04
C SER A 180 -10.24 16.01 7.05
N VAL A 181 -9.89 17.21 6.58
CA VAL A 181 -9.58 18.36 7.44
C VAL A 181 -10.67 19.41 7.27
N GLU A 182 -11.37 19.72 8.35
CA GLU A 182 -12.31 20.84 8.40
C GLU A 182 -11.62 22.10 8.90
N PHE A 183 -11.71 23.18 8.14
CA PHE A 183 -11.22 24.50 8.53
C PHE A 183 -12.38 25.29 9.13
N ARG A 184 -12.48 25.29 10.47
CA ARG A 184 -13.56 25.94 11.21
C ARG A 184 -13.18 27.33 11.67
N ARG A 185 -14.12 28.27 11.63
CA ARG A 185 -13.99 29.59 12.27
C ARG A 185 -14.19 29.47 13.78
N LEU A 186 -13.93 30.56 14.51
CA LEU A 186 -14.08 30.60 15.97
C LEU A 186 -15.53 30.45 16.46
N ASP A 187 -16.51 30.71 15.60
CA ASP A 187 -17.94 30.46 15.84
C ASP A 187 -18.36 29.02 15.50
N ALA A 188 -17.38 28.13 15.28
CA ALA A 188 -17.52 26.73 14.86
C ALA A 188 -18.14 26.51 13.46
N SER A 189 -18.43 27.57 12.70
CA SER A 189 -18.83 27.40 11.29
C SER A 189 -17.69 26.83 10.46
N VAL A 190 -18.01 25.86 9.60
CA VAL A 190 -17.04 25.27 8.67
C VAL A 190 -16.87 26.23 7.50
N ALA A 191 -15.65 26.72 7.28
CA ALA A 191 -15.32 27.58 6.15
C ALA A 191 -14.93 26.77 4.91
N GLU A 192 -14.26 25.63 5.10
CA GLU A 192 -13.83 24.73 4.04
C GLU A 192 -13.61 23.32 4.61
N THR A 193 -13.79 22.29 3.79
CA THR A 193 -13.43 20.91 4.11
C THR A 193 -12.54 20.35 3.00
N VAL A 194 -11.36 19.86 3.37
CA VAL A 194 -10.41 19.23 2.45
C VAL A 194 -10.44 17.72 2.66
N PRO A 195 -10.75 16.91 1.63
CA PRO A 195 -10.73 15.46 1.75
C PRO A 195 -9.30 14.95 1.92
N ILE A 196 -9.17 13.86 2.69
CA ILE A 196 -7.96 13.06 2.79
C ILE A 196 -8.27 11.73 2.12
N GLU A 197 -7.65 11.53 0.95
CA GLU A 197 -7.67 10.27 0.22
C GLU A 197 -7.12 9.13 1.09
N GLU A 198 -7.54 7.91 0.78
CA GLU A 198 -7.10 6.72 1.50
C GLU A 198 -5.57 6.57 1.48
N PHE A 199 -4.97 6.25 2.64
CA PHE A 199 -3.52 6.09 2.79
C PHE A 199 -3.18 4.84 3.62
N PRO A 200 -2.62 3.76 3.05
CA PRO A 200 -2.35 2.55 3.82
C PRO A 200 -1.24 2.72 4.87
N VAL A 201 -1.44 2.16 6.08
CA VAL A 201 -0.48 2.22 7.20
C VAL A 201 -0.29 0.83 7.82
N LEU A 202 0.95 0.34 7.81
CA LEU A 202 1.31 -0.96 8.41
C LEU A 202 1.26 -0.89 9.96
N PRO A 203 1.08 -2.03 10.65
CA PRO A 203 1.16 -2.10 12.11
C PRO A 203 2.42 -1.40 12.66
N GLY A 204 2.24 -0.57 13.69
CA GLY A 204 3.31 0.20 14.34
C GLY A 204 3.92 1.33 13.51
N SER A 205 3.51 1.52 12.25
CA SER A 205 4.11 2.51 11.36
C SER A 205 3.48 3.89 11.50
N LEU A 206 4.27 4.91 11.18
CA LEU A 206 3.87 6.31 11.10
C LEU A 206 3.64 6.70 9.64
N ARG A 207 2.57 7.44 9.37
CA ARG A 207 2.34 8.10 8.08
C ARG A 207 2.28 9.62 8.25
N ARG A 208 3.12 10.32 7.50
CA ARG A 208 3.10 11.78 7.37
C ARG A 208 2.40 12.20 6.09
N LEU A 209 1.26 12.88 6.24
CA LEU A 209 0.56 13.53 5.14
C LEU A 209 0.97 14.99 5.06
N THR A 210 1.17 15.46 3.84
CA THR A 210 1.44 16.87 3.54
C THR A 210 0.33 17.38 2.64
N LEU A 211 -0.59 18.15 3.22
CA LEU A 211 -1.78 18.65 2.54
C LEU A 211 -1.58 20.14 2.18
N PRO A 212 -1.96 20.56 0.96
CA PRO A 212 -2.03 21.98 0.65
C PRO A 212 -3.11 22.64 1.52
N LEU A 213 -2.88 23.89 1.94
CA LEU A 213 -3.97 24.67 2.53
C LEU A 213 -4.93 25.13 1.44
N PRO A 214 -6.25 25.09 1.69
CA PRO A 214 -7.21 25.66 0.77
C PRO A 214 -7.14 27.18 0.77
N ALA A 215 -7.75 27.80 -0.24
CA ALA A 215 -7.90 29.25 -0.29
C ALA A 215 -8.93 29.71 0.77
N LEU A 216 -8.44 30.22 1.89
CA LEU A 216 -9.28 30.71 2.98
C LEU A 216 -9.29 32.25 3.01
N PRO A 217 -10.43 32.89 3.32
CA PRO A 217 -10.46 34.31 3.63
C PRO A 217 -9.54 34.65 4.82
N ARG A 218 -9.13 35.93 4.91
CA ARG A 218 -8.40 36.43 6.08
C ARG A 218 -9.19 36.13 7.37
N GLY A 219 -8.50 35.61 8.38
CA GLY A 219 -9.11 35.29 9.67
C GLY A 219 -8.39 34.21 10.47
N ARG A 220 -8.98 33.88 11.62
CA ARG A 220 -8.51 32.82 12.51
C ARG A 220 -9.36 31.57 12.35
N TYR A 221 -8.70 30.42 12.29
CA TYR A 221 -9.28 29.13 12.02
C TYR A 221 -8.73 28.06 12.96
N ILE A 222 -9.52 26.99 13.15
CA ILE A 222 -9.08 25.71 13.68
C ILE A 222 -9.14 24.72 12.52
N ALA A 223 -8.00 24.14 12.15
CA ALA A 223 -7.97 23.00 11.25
C ALA A 223 -8.14 21.73 12.08
N LEU A 224 -9.30 21.08 11.95
CA LEU A 224 -9.67 19.85 12.63
C LEU A 224 -9.56 18.68 11.66
N ALA A 225 -8.57 17.82 11.85
CA ALA A 225 -8.43 16.58 11.11
C ALA A 225 -9.23 15.46 11.78
N LEU A 226 -10.01 14.75 10.97
CA LEU A 226 -10.83 13.61 11.36
C LEU A 226 -10.48 12.44 10.45
N ILE A 227 -9.93 11.37 11.02
CA ILE A 227 -9.42 10.21 10.30
C ILE A 227 -10.20 8.97 10.72
N ASP A 228 -10.97 8.43 9.77
CA ASP A 228 -11.59 7.12 9.89
C ASP A 228 -10.59 6.06 9.43
N TYR A 229 -10.28 5.11 10.32
CA TYR A 229 -9.39 3.97 10.06
C TYR A 229 -10.12 2.62 10.19
N GLY A 230 -11.44 2.64 10.30
CA GLY A 230 -12.30 1.47 10.42
C GLY A 230 -12.23 0.78 11.79
N GLY A 231 -11.76 1.48 12.83
CA GLY A 231 -11.83 1.05 14.23
C GLY A 231 -13.15 1.43 14.91
N SER A 232 -13.20 1.37 16.24
CA SER A 232 -14.37 1.78 17.03
C SER A 232 -14.58 3.30 17.05
N ASP A 233 -13.52 4.06 16.83
CA ASP A 233 -13.47 5.51 16.98
C ASP A 233 -12.86 6.18 15.74
N VAL A 234 -13.09 7.48 15.61
CA VAL A 234 -12.45 8.35 14.61
C VAL A 234 -11.28 9.07 15.29
N ALA A 235 -10.08 8.98 14.72
CA ALA A 235 -8.92 9.67 15.26
C ALA A 235 -8.98 11.16 14.90
N GLY A 236 -8.88 12.02 15.92
CA GLY A 236 -8.97 13.47 15.78
C GLY A 236 -7.68 14.18 16.16
N GLY A 237 -7.33 15.23 15.43
CA GLY A 237 -6.26 16.15 15.79
C GLY A 237 -6.55 17.54 15.28
N GLN A 238 -6.00 18.58 15.92
CA GLN A 238 -6.28 19.95 15.51
C GLN A 238 -5.10 20.90 15.66
N VAL A 239 -5.10 21.97 14.86
CA VAL A 239 -4.15 23.08 14.97
C VAL A 239 -4.82 24.41 14.67
N GLN A 240 -4.38 25.48 15.32
CA GLN A 240 -4.82 26.83 15.00
C GLN A 240 -4.06 27.38 13.79
N LEU A 241 -4.76 28.13 12.95
CA LEU A 241 -4.24 28.75 11.74
C LEU A 241 -4.73 30.20 11.67
N GLU A 242 -3.81 31.13 11.43
CA GLU A 242 -4.15 32.51 11.09
C GLU A 242 -3.81 32.78 9.61
N VAL A 243 -4.82 33.24 8.87
CA VAL A 243 -4.70 33.66 7.48
C VAL A 243 -4.65 35.20 7.48
N PRO A 244 -3.53 35.82 7.04
CA PRO A 244 -3.30 37.26 7.10
C PRO A 244 -4.10 38.04 6.04
#